data_AF-A0A2G2AAV3-F1
#
_entry.id   AF-A0A2G2AAV3-F1
#
_cell.length_a   1.000
_cell.length_b   1.000
_cell.length_c   1.000
_cell.angle_alpha   90.00
_cell.angle_beta   90.00
_cell.angle_gamma   90.00
#
_symmetry.space_group_name_H-M   'P 1'
#
loop_
_entity.id
_entity.type
_entity.pdbx_description
1 polymer ?
#
loop_
_entity_poly.entity_id
_entity_poly.type
_entity_poly.pdbx_seq_one_letter_code
_entity_poly.pdbx_strand_id
1 'polypeptide(L)'
;MQTEVLRVLRAEARSWWRHRELRRTGDLDAAHRLECQTISRDIGYLRAALNNPNAYVSCGGGGTILHLELTTVSLYASVERFPLASLAIRLGTPLIDCRPVSDIITLANLPKVTMDGTVDPEPWTSSSRIPLLPYLDLSERLGARIVNDPRAGRAT
;
A
#
# COMPACT_ATOMS: atom_id res chain seq x y z
N MET A 1 -9.98 1.82 19.09
CA MET A 1 -9.20 1.83 17.83
C MET A 1 -9.02 0.43 17.20
N GLN A 2 -8.72 -0.64 17.95
CA GLN A 2 -8.47 -1.99 17.37
C GLN A 2 -9.72 -2.76 16.89
N THR A 3 -10.89 -2.56 17.51
CA THR A 3 -12.12 -3.29 17.14
C THR A 3 -12.59 -2.98 15.72
N GLU A 4 -12.43 -1.74 15.28
CA GLU A 4 -12.84 -1.32 13.94
C GLU A 4 -11.97 -1.94 12.85
N VAL A 5 -10.65 -1.98 13.04
CA VAL A 5 -9.70 -2.63 12.12
C VAL A 5 -10.09 -4.10 11.95
N LEU A 6 -10.29 -4.83 13.04
CA LEU A 6 -10.67 -6.24 13.00
C LEU A 6 -12.03 -6.47 12.33
N ARG A 7 -12.98 -5.55 12.52
CA ARG A 7 -14.31 -5.63 11.86
C ARG A 7 -14.16 -5.54 10.34
N VAL A 8 -13.37 -4.60 9.84
CA VAL A 8 -13.12 -4.43 8.40
C VAL A 8 -12.40 -5.66 7.83
N LEU A 9 -11.33 -6.13 8.48
CA LEU A 9 -10.58 -7.30 8.01
C LEU A 9 -11.41 -8.59 8.02
N ARG A 10 -12.30 -8.77 9.01
CA ARG A 10 -13.23 -9.91 9.03
C ARG A 10 -14.26 -9.86 7.91
N ALA A 11 -14.80 -8.67 7.64
CA ALA A 11 -15.75 -8.47 6.55
C ALA A 11 -15.08 -8.76 5.21
N GLU A 12 -13.86 -8.26 5.02
CA GLU A 12 -13.08 -8.51 3.82
C GLU A 12 -12.72 -9.99 3.66
N ALA A 13 -12.15 -10.63 4.69
CA ALA A 13 -11.84 -12.06 4.61
C ALA A 13 -13.08 -12.90 4.25
N ARG A 14 -14.27 -12.58 4.78
CA ARG A 14 -15.51 -13.29 4.42
C ARG A 14 -16.02 -13.00 3.01
N SER A 15 -15.59 -11.91 2.38
CA SER A 15 -16.00 -11.54 1.02
C SER A 15 -15.31 -12.42 -0.03
N TRP A 16 -14.15 -13.00 0.30
CA TRP A 16 -13.33 -13.79 -0.61
C TRP A 16 -14.07 -15.03 -1.09
N TRP A 17 -14.08 -15.22 -2.42
CA TRP A 17 -14.85 -16.26 -3.08
C TRP A 17 -14.60 -17.66 -2.48
N ARG A 18 -13.34 -17.98 -2.15
CA ARG A 18 -12.97 -19.28 -1.59
C ARG A 18 -13.57 -19.50 -0.19
N HIS A 19 -13.60 -18.48 0.65
CA HIS A 19 -14.16 -18.58 2.00
C HIS A 19 -15.69 -18.67 1.93
N ARG A 20 -16.32 -17.90 1.03
CA ARG A 20 -17.75 -17.99 0.75
C ARG A 20 -18.14 -19.39 0.27
N GLU A 21 -17.34 -19.97 -0.62
CA GLU A 21 -17.60 -21.30 -1.14
C GLU A 21 -17.50 -22.37 -0.05
N LEU A 22 -16.48 -22.34 0.79
CA LEU A 22 -16.35 -23.27 1.93
C LEU A 22 -17.54 -23.17 2.89
N ARG A 23 -18.01 -21.94 3.18
CA ARG A 23 -19.24 -21.74 3.97
C ARG A 23 -20.46 -22.31 3.27
N ARG A 24 -20.59 -22.11 1.96
CA ARG A 24 -21.72 -22.60 1.15
C ARG A 24 -21.76 -24.13 1.13
N THR A 25 -20.60 -24.79 1.10
CA THR A 25 -20.48 -26.26 1.13
C THR A 25 -20.50 -26.84 2.54
N GLY A 26 -20.64 -26.01 3.58
CA GLY A 26 -20.72 -26.45 4.98
C GLY A 26 -19.38 -26.71 5.68
N ASP A 27 -18.25 -26.47 5.02
CA ASP A 27 -16.92 -26.61 5.63
C ASP A 27 -16.54 -25.33 6.40
N LEU A 28 -17.24 -25.13 7.52
CA LEU A 28 -17.11 -23.94 8.36
C LEU A 28 -15.73 -23.86 9.04
N ASP A 29 -15.13 -25.00 9.38
CA ASP A 29 -13.82 -25.04 10.02
C ASP A 29 -12.71 -24.62 9.06
N ALA A 30 -12.73 -25.10 7.81
CA ALA A 30 -11.77 -24.63 6.81
C ALA A 30 -11.97 -23.15 6.48
N ALA A 31 -13.24 -22.71 6.34
CA ALA A 31 -13.54 -21.29 6.14
C ALA A 31 -12.98 -20.44 7.29
N HIS A 32 -13.19 -20.86 8.54
CA HIS A 32 -12.71 -20.14 9.71
C HIS A 32 -11.17 -20.09 9.77
N ARG A 33 -10.49 -21.21 9.51
CA ARG A 33 -9.02 -21.24 9.49
C ARG A 33 -8.45 -20.29 8.44
N LEU A 34 -8.98 -20.31 7.22
CA LEU A 34 -8.50 -19.43 6.15
C LEU A 34 -8.80 -17.95 6.45
N GLU A 35 -10.00 -17.63 6.95
CA GLU A 35 -10.33 -16.27 7.38
C GLU A 35 -9.33 -15.76 8.43
N CYS A 36 -9.03 -16.57 9.45
CA CYS A 36 -8.07 -16.22 10.50
C CYS A 36 -6.64 -16.05 9.95
N GLN A 37 -6.22 -16.87 8.99
CA GLN A 37 -4.92 -16.73 8.33
C GLN A 37 -4.83 -15.43 7.54
N THR A 38 -5.84 -15.12 6.72
CA THR A 38 -5.93 -13.85 5.97
C THR A 38 -5.88 -12.65 6.90
N ILE A 39 -6.70 -12.64 7.97
CA ILE A 39 -6.72 -11.55 8.94
C ILE A 39 -5.36 -11.39 9.62
N SER A 40 -4.72 -12.50 10.02
CA SER A 40 -3.42 -12.46 10.70
C SER A 40 -2.32 -11.91 9.79
N ARG A 41 -2.32 -12.33 8.51
CA ARG A 41 -1.43 -11.79 7.48
C ARG A 41 -1.64 -10.29 7.31
N ASP A 42 -2.87 -9.85 7.15
CA ASP A 42 -3.21 -8.45 6.91
C ASP A 42 -2.88 -7.56 8.12
N ILE A 43 -3.06 -8.06 9.36
CA ILE A 43 -2.55 -7.40 10.57
C ILE A 43 -1.03 -7.29 10.53
N GLY A 44 -0.34 -8.32 10.05
CA GLY A 44 1.11 -8.30 9.83
C GLY A 44 1.53 -7.16 8.90
N TYR A 45 0.84 -7.00 7.77
CA TYR A 45 1.09 -5.88 6.84
C TYR A 45 0.79 -4.51 7.45
N LEU A 46 -0.30 -4.36 8.21
CA LEU A 46 -0.60 -3.10 8.91
C LEU A 46 0.48 -2.75 9.94
N ARG A 47 0.97 -3.74 10.70
CA ARG A 47 2.09 -3.54 11.63
C ARG A 47 3.37 -3.17 10.91
N ALA A 48 3.67 -3.82 9.78
CA ALA A 48 4.83 -3.47 8.97
C ALA A 48 4.73 -2.04 8.44
N ALA A 49 3.55 -1.63 7.97
CA ALA A 49 3.31 -0.28 7.47
C ALA A 49 3.50 0.79 8.56
N LEU A 50 3.06 0.51 9.79
CA LEU A 50 3.17 1.45 10.91
C LEU A 50 4.58 1.57 11.48
N ASN A 51 5.37 0.50 11.42
CA ASN A 51 6.72 0.49 11.98
C ASN A 51 7.81 0.82 10.95
N ASN A 52 7.45 0.97 9.67
CA ASN A 52 8.40 1.29 8.61
C ASN A 52 8.23 2.75 8.15
N PRO A 53 9.23 3.64 8.38
CA PRO A 53 9.16 5.03 7.94
C PRO A 53 9.19 5.20 6.42
N ASN A 54 9.57 4.17 5.67
CA ASN A 54 9.56 4.12 4.20
C ASN A 54 8.29 3.47 3.64
N ALA A 55 7.32 3.07 4.48
CA ALA A 55 6.06 2.54 4.00
C ALA A 55 5.15 3.66 3.49
N TYR A 56 4.45 3.39 2.39
CA TYR A 56 3.48 4.31 1.81
C TYR A 56 2.47 3.55 0.96
N VAL A 57 1.34 4.19 0.68
CA VAL A 57 0.36 3.74 -0.30
C VAL A 57 0.49 4.62 -1.54
N SER A 58 0.50 4.02 -2.73
CA SER A 58 0.32 4.75 -3.99
C SER A 58 -0.98 4.31 -4.65
N CYS A 59 -1.77 5.25 -5.17
CA CYS A 59 -2.92 4.92 -6.00
C CYS A 59 -2.93 5.70 -7.32
N GLY A 60 -3.43 5.08 -8.38
CA GLY A 60 -3.50 5.66 -9.72
C GLY A 60 -4.44 4.86 -10.62
N GLY A 61 -4.38 5.10 -11.93
CA GLY A 61 -5.24 4.39 -12.90
C GLY A 61 -5.07 2.87 -12.90
N GLY A 62 -3.88 2.38 -12.52
CA GLY A 62 -3.56 0.94 -12.44
C GLY A 62 -4.00 0.24 -11.15
N GLY A 63 -4.60 0.97 -10.19
CA GLY A 63 -5.03 0.44 -8.91
C GLY A 63 -4.24 1.01 -7.73
N THR A 64 -4.14 0.24 -6.65
CA THR A 64 -3.59 0.70 -5.37
C THR A 64 -2.54 -0.29 -4.87
N ILE A 65 -1.41 0.24 -4.42
CA ILE A 65 -0.27 -0.54 -3.93
C ILE A 65 0.11 -0.02 -2.55
N LEU A 66 0.19 -0.92 -1.58
CA LEU A 66 0.83 -0.70 -0.29
C LEU A 66 2.29 -1.13 -0.40
N HIS A 67 3.21 -0.18 -0.26
CA HIS A 67 4.65 -0.39 -0.28
C HIS A 67 5.14 -0.54 1.15
N LEU A 68 5.85 -1.64 1.41
CA LEU A 68 6.47 -2.00 2.68
C LEU A 68 7.97 -2.17 2.45
N GLU A 69 8.57 -1.23 1.71
CA GLU A 69 9.97 -1.23 1.27
C GLU A 69 10.30 -2.38 0.31
N LEU A 70 10.74 -3.54 0.80
CA LEU A 70 11.10 -4.69 -0.04
C LEU A 70 9.90 -5.55 -0.45
N THR A 71 8.71 -5.25 0.09
CA THR A 71 7.49 -6.00 -0.21
C THR A 71 6.40 -5.02 -0.65
N THR A 72 5.63 -5.40 -1.65
CA THR A 72 4.44 -4.68 -2.07
C THR A 72 3.21 -5.57 -1.94
N VAL A 73 2.09 -4.97 -1.55
CA VAL A 73 0.77 -5.62 -1.56
C VAL A 73 -0.13 -4.76 -2.44
N SER A 74 -0.57 -5.31 -3.57
CA SER A 74 -1.30 -4.56 -4.59
C SER A 74 -2.68 -5.15 -4.85
N LEU A 75 -3.62 -4.27 -5.20
CA LEU A 75 -4.91 -4.64 -5.77
C LEU A 75 -5.20 -3.77 -6.98
N TYR A 76 -5.68 -4.39 -8.07
CA TYR A 76 -6.16 -3.70 -9.27
C TYR A 76 -7.54 -3.04 -9.04
N ALA A 77 -7.61 -2.17 -8.03
CA ALA A 77 -8.80 -1.44 -7.65
C ALA A 77 -8.42 -0.11 -7.00
N SER A 78 -9.38 0.81 -6.92
CA SER A 78 -9.20 2.08 -6.20
C SER A 78 -8.99 1.84 -4.69
N VAL A 79 -8.45 2.84 -4.00
CA VAL A 79 -8.09 2.73 -2.58
C VAL A 79 -9.31 2.42 -1.71
N GLU A 80 -10.49 2.91 -2.08
CA GLU A 80 -11.77 2.68 -1.38
C GLU A 80 -12.22 1.21 -1.49
N ARG A 81 -11.72 0.48 -2.48
CA ARG A 81 -11.98 -0.95 -2.71
C ARG A 81 -10.84 -1.84 -2.23
N PHE A 82 -9.79 -1.27 -1.62
CA PHE A 82 -8.69 -2.03 -1.05
C PHE A 82 -8.65 -1.81 0.47
N PRO A 83 -9.38 -2.62 1.27
CA PRO A 83 -9.54 -2.40 2.70
C PRO A 83 -8.22 -2.30 3.47
N LEU A 84 -7.22 -3.11 3.11
CA LEU A 84 -5.91 -3.08 3.75
C LEU A 84 -5.20 -1.73 3.56
N ALA A 85 -5.14 -1.21 2.32
CA ALA A 85 -4.53 0.08 2.04
C ALA A 85 -5.32 1.23 2.67
N SER A 86 -6.65 1.19 2.61
CA SER A 86 -7.52 2.17 3.27
C SER A 86 -7.28 2.22 4.78
N LEU A 87 -7.16 1.06 5.43
CA LEU A 87 -6.82 0.98 6.86
C LEU A 87 -5.42 1.50 7.16
N ALA A 88 -4.41 1.18 6.35
CA ALA A 88 -3.05 1.69 6.53
C ALA A 88 -3.03 3.23 6.51
N ILE A 89 -3.70 3.84 5.53
CA ILE A 89 -3.82 5.30 5.42
C ILE A 89 -4.54 5.88 6.64
N ARG A 90 -5.67 5.28 7.05
CA ARG A 90 -6.40 5.73 8.25
C ARG A 90 -5.57 5.66 9.53
N LEU A 91 -4.59 4.76 9.58
CA LEU A 91 -3.69 4.58 10.73
C LEU A 91 -2.43 5.47 10.63
N GLY A 92 -2.28 6.26 9.56
CA GLY A 92 -1.21 7.25 9.41
C GLY A 92 -0.17 6.92 8.33
N THR A 93 -0.28 5.80 7.63
CA THR A 93 0.62 5.52 6.49
C THR A 93 0.42 6.60 5.40
N PRO A 94 1.50 7.17 4.84
CA PRO A 94 1.41 8.15 3.76
C PRO A 94 0.65 7.60 2.55
N LEU A 95 -0.20 8.42 1.93
CA LEU A 95 -0.78 8.15 0.61
C LEU A 95 -0.19 9.12 -0.42
N ILE A 96 0.18 8.58 -1.57
CA ILE A 96 0.56 9.30 -2.78
C ILE A 96 -0.52 9.02 -3.82
N ASP A 97 -1.46 9.95 -3.97
CA ASP A 97 -2.54 9.86 -4.95
C ASP A 97 -2.08 10.45 -6.28
N CYS A 98 -1.71 9.56 -7.20
CA CYS A 98 -1.24 9.89 -8.53
C CYS A 98 -2.38 10.01 -9.56
N ARG A 99 -3.65 9.83 -9.18
CA ARG A 99 -4.79 9.98 -10.10
C ARG A 99 -4.85 11.35 -10.81
N PRO A 100 -4.46 12.47 -10.18
CA PRO A 100 -4.45 13.78 -10.85
C PRO A 100 -3.23 14.02 -11.75
N VAL A 101 -2.21 13.15 -11.70
CA VAL A 101 -0.97 13.32 -12.48
C VAL A 101 -1.27 13.08 -13.96
N SER A 102 -1.12 14.12 -14.77
CA SER A 102 -1.31 14.02 -16.23
C SER A 102 -0.09 13.45 -16.94
N ASP A 103 1.12 13.78 -16.48
CA ASP A 103 2.38 13.31 -17.05
C ASP A 103 2.86 12.01 -16.38
N ILE A 104 2.17 10.92 -16.70
CA ILE A 104 2.45 9.60 -16.13
C ILE A 104 3.80 9.05 -16.62
N ILE A 105 4.26 9.44 -17.81
CA ILE A 105 5.54 9.01 -18.37
C ILE A 105 6.69 9.59 -17.52
N THR A 106 6.64 10.89 -17.21
CA THR A 106 7.64 11.50 -16.33
C THR A 106 7.60 10.90 -14.93
N LEU A 107 6.41 10.60 -14.39
CA LEU A 107 6.25 9.93 -13.09
C LEU A 107 6.90 8.53 -13.09
N ALA A 108 6.72 7.75 -14.16
CA ALA A 108 7.28 6.40 -14.29
C ALA A 108 8.82 6.42 -14.45
N ASN A 109 9.35 7.53 -14.98
CA ASN A 109 10.76 7.72 -15.26
C ASN A 109 11.49 8.61 -14.24
N LEU A 110 10.92 8.78 -13.04
CA LEU A 110 11.59 9.52 -11.98
C LEU A 110 12.96 8.89 -11.64
N PRO A 111 13.99 9.70 -11.32
CA PRO A 111 15.33 9.21 -11.03
C PRO A 111 15.34 8.14 -9.94
N LYS A 112 16.04 7.04 -10.21
CA LYS A 112 16.18 5.91 -9.28
C LYS A 112 17.58 5.87 -8.66
N VAL A 113 17.66 5.22 -7.53
CA VAL A 113 18.89 4.93 -6.81
C VAL A 113 19.02 3.43 -6.61
N THR A 114 20.25 2.97 -6.46
CA THR A 114 20.60 1.61 -6.07
C THR A 114 20.20 1.34 -4.61
N MET A 115 20.31 0.10 -4.16
CA MET A 115 19.99 -0.27 -2.77
C MET A 115 20.84 0.50 -1.73
N ASP A 116 22.11 0.74 -2.03
CA ASP A 116 23.05 1.55 -1.25
C ASP A 116 22.85 3.07 -1.41
N GLY A 117 21.87 3.51 -2.21
CA GLY A 117 21.45 4.91 -2.31
C GLY A 117 22.25 5.74 -3.31
N THR A 118 23.09 5.12 -4.14
CA THR A 118 23.79 5.81 -5.23
C THR A 118 22.85 6.01 -6.42
N VAL A 119 23.06 7.06 -7.22
CA VAL A 119 22.27 7.29 -8.43
C VAL A 119 22.40 6.09 -9.37
N ASP A 120 21.28 5.52 -9.79
CA ASP A 120 21.25 4.36 -10.67
C ASP A 120 21.01 4.81 -12.12
N PRO A 121 22.04 4.81 -12.98
CA PRO A 121 21.89 5.21 -14.38
C PRO A 121 21.06 4.17 -15.14
N GLU A 122 20.37 4.63 -16.19
CA GLU A 122 19.70 3.70 -17.10
C GLU A 122 20.71 2.76 -17.79
N PRO A 123 20.35 1.49 -18.06
CA PRO A 123 19.04 0.88 -17.83
C PRO A 123 18.83 0.43 -16.38
N TRP A 124 17.67 0.73 -15.81
CA TRP A 124 17.32 0.34 -14.44
C TRP A 124 17.19 -1.18 -14.27
N THR A 125 17.51 -1.64 -13.07
CA THR A 125 17.40 -3.03 -12.65
C THR A 125 16.22 -3.23 -11.69
N SER A 126 15.96 -4.48 -11.30
CA SER A 126 14.99 -4.78 -10.24
C SER A 126 15.39 -4.23 -8.87
N SER A 127 16.66 -3.81 -8.70
CA SER A 127 17.19 -3.23 -7.46
C SER A 127 17.14 -1.71 -7.44
N SER A 128 16.68 -1.07 -8.52
CA SER A 128 16.50 0.37 -8.60
C SER A 128 15.26 0.80 -7.82
N ARG A 129 15.39 1.76 -6.91
CA ARG A 129 14.30 2.29 -6.09
C ARG A 129 14.29 3.81 -6.09
N ILE A 130 13.20 4.44 -5.67
CA ILE A 130 13.17 5.87 -5.40
C ILE A 130 12.97 6.03 -3.89
N PRO A 131 13.87 6.72 -3.16
CA PRO A 131 13.68 6.93 -1.73
C PRO A 131 12.39 7.73 -1.51
N LEU A 132 11.68 7.45 -0.42
CA LEU A 132 10.31 7.95 -0.23
C LEU A 132 10.23 9.48 -0.24
N LEU A 133 11.14 10.19 0.43
CA LEU A 133 11.09 11.65 0.49
C LEU A 133 11.31 12.33 -0.88
N PRO A 134 12.36 12.00 -1.65
CA PRO A 134 12.46 12.43 -3.05
C PRO A 134 11.25 12.05 -3.90
N TYR A 135 10.70 10.85 -3.72
CA TYR A 135 9.54 10.40 -4.47
C TYR A 135 8.30 11.27 -4.18
N LEU A 136 8.08 11.66 -2.92
CA LEU A 136 7.01 12.58 -2.51
C LEU A 136 7.18 13.95 -3.18
N ASP A 137 8.37 14.55 -3.08
CA ASP A 137 8.66 15.87 -3.66
C ASP A 137 8.44 15.88 -5.18
N LEU A 138 8.94 14.86 -5.88
CA LEU A 138 8.85 14.76 -7.32
C LEU A 138 7.42 14.45 -7.79
N SER A 139 6.72 13.55 -7.11
CA SER A 139 5.33 13.21 -7.45
C SER A 139 4.39 14.40 -7.22
N GLU A 140 4.58 15.14 -6.14
CA GLU A 140 3.80 16.35 -5.83
C GLU A 140 4.00 17.44 -6.88
N ARG A 141 5.23 17.66 -7.36
CA ARG A 141 5.52 18.58 -8.48
C ARG A 141 4.81 18.19 -9.78
N LEU A 142 4.57 16.89 -9.98
CA LEU A 142 3.81 16.37 -11.11
C LEU A 142 2.28 16.39 -10.89
N GLY A 143 1.82 16.90 -9.75
CA GLY A 143 0.41 17.06 -9.42
C GLY A 143 -0.19 15.95 -8.56
N ALA A 144 0.63 15.05 -8.00
CA ALA A 144 0.15 14.06 -7.04
C ALA A 144 -0.33 14.74 -5.75
N ARG A 145 -1.33 14.15 -5.11
CA ARG A 145 -1.83 14.62 -3.81
C ARG A 145 -1.30 13.73 -2.70
N ILE A 146 -0.75 14.34 -1.65
CA ILE A 146 -0.19 13.63 -0.51
C ILE A 146 -1.16 13.69 0.67
N VAL A 147 -1.41 12.54 1.32
CA VAL A 147 -2.13 12.46 2.61
C VAL A 147 -1.21 11.83 3.64
N ASN A 148 -1.33 12.28 4.91
CA ASN A 148 -0.41 11.92 6.00
C ASN A 148 1.06 12.20 5.61
N ASP A 149 1.32 13.41 5.12
CA ASP A 149 2.66 13.78 4.65
C ASP A 149 3.70 13.68 5.79
N PRO A 150 4.67 12.75 5.70
CA PRO A 150 5.68 12.58 6.73
C PRO A 150 6.66 13.76 6.80
N ARG A 151 6.68 14.63 5.78
CA ARG A 151 7.50 15.86 5.74
C ARG A 151 6.91 16.95 6.64
N ALA A 152 5.60 16.98 6.84
CA ALA A 152 4.92 18.04 7.58
C ALA A 152 5.34 18.14 9.07
N GLY A 153 5.80 17.03 9.67
CA GLY A 153 6.34 17.01 11.03
C GLY A 153 7.82 17.39 11.17
N ARG A 154 8.52 17.64 10.06
CA ARG A 154 9.96 18.00 10.04
C ARG A 154 10.22 19.51 9.93
N ALA A 155 9.17 20.32 9.80
CA ALA A 155 9.27 21.76 9.88
C ALA A 155 9.46 22.19 11.35
N THR A 156 10.70 22.16 11.81
CA THR A 156 11.18 22.82 13.04
C THR A 156 12.51 23.50 12.74
#